data_AF-A0A358R0Z1-F1
#
_entry.id   AF-A0A358R0Z1-F1
#
_cell.length_a   1.000
_cell.length_b   1.000
_cell.length_c   1.000
_cell.angle_alpha   90.00
_cell.angle_beta   90.00
_cell.angle_gamma   90.00
#
_symmetry.space_group_name_H-M   'P 1'
#
loop_
_entity.id
_entity.type
_entity.pdbx_description
1 polymer ?
#
loop_
_entity_poly.entity_id
_entity_poly.type
_entity_poly.pdbx_seq_one_letter_code
_entity_poly.pdbx_strand_id
1 'polypeptide(L)'
;MYAKEMEILKTAILNENEGFQFYRLAADSMNDGEVRAVFEFLAKEEEGHEKWLRGIARDLMGNNPPSVEIIPGPETSSPGIFTRDNIKSAGSLIVSALHIGIMMEKASMDYYREAAQKTQLPEVRDLYLKLSHWEKDHLDRLEKAYDFAREEWWAKQGFSPA
;
A
#
# COMPACT_ATOMS: atom_id res chain seq x y z
N MET A 1 18.57 5.46 -23.83
CA MET A 1 17.57 6.48 -23.44
C MET A 1 16.79 5.88 -22.28
N TYR A 2 16.62 6.59 -21.16
CA TYR A 2 15.86 6.19 -19.96
C TYR A 2 16.41 5.06 -19.05
N ALA A 3 17.72 4.77 -19.06
CA ALA A 3 18.26 3.67 -18.24
C ALA A 3 18.02 3.85 -16.73
N LYS A 4 18.15 5.09 -16.23
CA LYS A 4 17.96 5.42 -14.82
C LYS A 4 16.49 5.37 -14.43
N GLU A 5 15.61 5.88 -15.28
CA GLU A 5 14.15 5.84 -15.10
C GLU A 5 13.67 4.38 -15.06
N MET A 6 14.22 3.52 -15.91
CA MET A 6 13.89 2.11 -15.93
C MET A 6 14.34 1.36 -14.67
N GLU A 7 15.46 1.73 -14.06
CA GLU A 7 15.89 1.15 -12.77
C GLU A 7 14.88 1.51 -11.66
N ILE A 8 14.52 2.79 -11.56
CA ILE A 8 13.55 3.28 -10.56
C ILE A 8 12.18 2.61 -10.76
N LEU A 9 11.71 2.49 -12.00
CA LEU A 9 10.44 1.82 -12.30
C LEU A 9 10.47 0.33 -11.98
N LYS A 10 11.58 -0.38 -12.24
CA LYS A 10 11.68 -1.81 -11.92
C LYS A 10 11.59 -2.04 -10.42
N THR A 11 12.29 -1.23 -9.62
CA THR A 11 12.21 -1.32 -8.16
C THR A 11 10.81 -0.94 -7.67
N ALA A 12 10.17 0.10 -8.23
CA ALA A 12 8.79 0.44 -7.90
C ALA A 12 7.83 -0.74 -8.16
N ILE A 13 7.89 -1.33 -9.36
CA ILE A 13 7.06 -2.48 -9.75
C ILE A 13 7.29 -3.68 -8.82
N LEU A 14 8.54 -3.91 -8.40
CA LEU A 14 8.85 -4.99 -7.46
C LEU A 14 8.21 -4.73 -6.10
N ASN A 15 8.34 -3.51 -5.57
CA ASN A 15 7.75 -3.13 -4.29
C ASN A 15 6.23 -3.31 -4.28
N GLU A 16 5.52 -2.82 -5.31
CA GLU A 16 4.05 -3.01 -5.42
C GLU A 16 3.68 -4.50 -5.54
N ASN A 17 4.48 -5.28 -6.25
CA ASN A 17 4.23 -6.71 -6.35
C ASN A 17 4.43 -7.43 -5.01
N GLU A 18 5.45 -7.06 -4.24
CA GLU A 18 5.68 -7.56 -2.88
C GLU A 18 4.52 -7.18 -1.94
N GLY A 19 4.04 -5.93 -2.02
CA GLY A 19 2.84 -5.44 -1.33
C GLY A 19 1.61 -6.27 -1.66
N PHE A 20 1.30 -6.41 -2.94
CA PHE A 20 0.19 -7.23 -3.44
C PHE A 20 0.24 -8.66 -2.89
N GLN A 21 1.38 -9.34 -3.02
CA GLN A 21 1.51 -10.74 -2.58
C GLN A 21 1.38 -10.88 -1.07
N PHE A 22 1.97 -9.95 -0.31
CA PHE A 22 1.86 -9.92 1.14
C PHE A 22 0.40 -9.77 1.56
N TYR A 23 -0.31 -8.77 1.04
CA TYR A 23 -1.69 -8.52 1.42
C TYR A 23 -2.64 -9.63 0.99
N ARG A 24 -2.38 -10.26 -0.16
CA ARG A 24 -3.14 -11.44 -0.59
C ARG A 24 -2.97 -12.61 0.38
N LEU A 25 -1.72 -12.91 0.77
CA LEU A 25 -1.42 -13.96 1.73
C LEU A 25 -2.00 -13.65 3.12
N ALA A 26 -1.92 -12.39 3.56
CA ALA A 26 -2.51 -11.94 4.81
C ALA A 26 -4.02 -12.17 4.80
N ALA A 27 -4.72 -11.73 3.75
CA ALA A 27 -6.16 -11.95 3.57
C ALA A 27 -6.56 -13.43 3.62
N ASP A 28 -5.83 -14.29 2.91
CA ASP A 28 -6.11 -15.74 2.88
C ASP A 28 -5.88 -16.42 4.24
N SER A 29 -5.07 -15.80 5.11
CA SER A 29 -4.80 -16.28 6.46
C SER A 29 -5.81 -15.78 7.51
N MET A 30 -6.78 -14.95 7.12
CA MET A 30 -7.80 -14.41 8.03
C MET A 30 -9.08 -15.25 7.99
N ASN A 31 -9.55 -15.65 9.18
CA ASN A 31 -10.85 -16.31 9.35
C ASN A 31 -12.01 -15.31 9.45
N ASP A 32 -11.72 -14.09 9.87
CA ASP A 32 -12.69 -13.00 10.01
C ASP A 32 -12.86 -12.29 8.66
N GLY A 33 -14.10 -12.30 8.14
CA GLY A 33 -14.41 -11.71 6.84
C GLY A 33 -14.17 -10.20 6.78
N GLU A 34 -14.28 -9.49 7.91
CA GLU A 34 -14.09 -8.04 7.96
C GLU A 34 -12.60 -7.68 7.92
N VAL A 35 -11.76 -8.39 8.70
CA VAL A 35 -10.30 -8.24 8.65
C VAL A 35 -9.74 -8.69 7.30
N ARG A 36 -10.28 -9.77 6.75
CA ARG A 36 -9.94 -10.24 5.41
C ARG A 36 -10.19 -9.15 4.36
N ALA A 37 -11.34 -8.48 4.41
CA ALA A 37 -11.69 -7.43 3.46
C ALA A 37 -10.72 -6.24 3.48
N VAL A 38 -10.13 -5.92 4.64
CA VAL A 38 -9.08 -4.89 4.76
C VAL A 38 -7.87 -5.24 3.91
N PHE A 39 -7.34 -6.46 4.05
CA PHE A 39 -6.17 -6.90 3.30
C PHE A 39 -6.48 -7.14 1.81
N GLU A 40 -7.68 -7.62 1.48
CA GLU A 40 -8.10 -7.75 0.07
C GLU A 40 -8.22 -6.39 -0.63
N PHE A 41 -8.69 -5.37 0.09
CA PHE A 41 -8.71 -4.00 -0.42
C PHE A 41 -7.30 -3.49 -0.71
N LEU A 42 -6.38 -3.59 0.26
CA LEU A 42 -4.99 -3.16 0.06
C LEU A 42 -4.32 -3.89 -1.09
N ALA A 43 -4.47 -5.22 -1.18
CA ALA A 43 -3.94 -5.99 -2.31
C ALA A 43 -4.45 -5.46 -3.66
N LYS A 44 -5.73 -5.08 -3.76
CA LYS A 44 -6.29 -4.55 -5.00
C LYS A 44 -5.71 -3.18 -5.38
N GLU A 45 -5.42 -2.33 -4.39
CA GLU A 45 -4.79 -1.03 -4.61
C GLU A 45 -3.37 -1.20 -5.16
N GLU A 46 -2.54 -2.04 -4.50
CA GLU A 46 -1.18 -2.40 -4.96
C GLU A 46 -1.17 -2.96 -6.39
N GLU A 47 -2.14 -3.82 -6.73
CA GLU A 47 -2.29 -4.36 -8.08
C GLU A 47 -2.57 -3.24 -9.11
N GLY A 48 -3.34 -2.22 -8.72
CA GLY A 48 -3.60 -1.03 -9.53
C GLY A 48 -2.35 -0.19 -9.74
N HIS A 49 -1.59 0.04 -8.68
CA HIS A 49 -0.32 0.76 -8.72
C HIS A 49 0.69 0.07 -9.64
N GLU A 50 0.86 -1.25 -9.49
CA GLU A 50 1.74 -2.06 -10.33
C GLU A 50 1.36 -1.92 -11.82
N LYS A 51 0.05 -1.96 -12.14
CA LYS A 51 -0.46 -1.79 -13.51
C LYS A 51 -0.09 -0.44 -14.09
N TRP A 52 -0.21 0.65 -13.32
CA TRP A 52 0.18 1.99 -13.78
C TRP A 52 1.67 2.08 -14.05
N LEU A 53 2.51 1.59 -13.14
CA LEU A 53 3.97 1.60 -13.30
C LEU A 53 4.43 0.79 -14.51
N ARG A 54 3.82 -0.38 -14.75
CA ARG A 54 4.07 -1.20 -15.95
C ARG A 54 3.62 -0.50 -17.23
N GLY A 55 2.56 0.31 -17.19
CA GLY A 55 2.15 1.16 -18.29
C GLY A 55 3.25 2.15 -18.67
N ILE A 56 3.76 2.90 -17.70
CA ILE A 56 4.85 3.87 -17.90
C ILE A 56 6.12 3.18 -18.40
N ALA A 57 6.49 2.04 -17.83
CA ALA A 57 7.66 1.28 -18.28
C ALA A 57 7.55 0.88 -19.77
N ARG A 58 6.36 0.49 -20.22
CA ARG A 58 6.08 0.13 -21.62
C ARG A 58 6.22 1.33 -22.55
N ASP A 59 5.69 2.49 -22.16
CA ASP A 59 5.77 3.72 -22.95
C ASP A 59 7.23 4.16 -23.13
N LEU A 60 8.01 4.15 -22.05
CA LEU A 60 9.43 4.51 -22.09
C LEU A 60 10.25 3.55 -22.96
N MET A 61 9.96 2.24 -22.90
CA MET A 61 10.59 1.26 -23.80
C MET A 61 10.24 1.49 -25.28
N GLY A 62 9.04 1.98 -25.55
CA GLY A 62 8.57 2.34 -26.89
C GLY A 62 9.04 3.71 -27.39
N ASN A 63 9.82 4.46 -26.60
CA ASN A 63 10.15 5.88 -26.83
C ASN A 63 8.91 6.78 -26.99
N ASN A 64 7.78 6.40 -26.40
CA ASN A 64 6.60 7.25 -26.33
C ASN A 64 6.69 8.16 -25.09
N PRO A 65 6.16 9.39 -25.14
CA PRO A 65 5.99 10.21 -23.94
C PRO A 65 5.15 9.43 -22.91
N PRO A 66 5.57 9.38 -21.63
CA PRO A 66 4.82 8.69 -20.59
C PRO A 66 3.44 9.34 -20.43
N SER A 67 2.38 8.56 -20.66
CA SER A 67 1.00 9.06 -20.57
C SER A 67 0.45 8.80 -19.18
N VAL A 68 0.46 9.84 -18.32
CA VAL A 68 -0.03 9.77 -16.92
C VAL A 68 -1.47 10.29 -16.79
N GLU A 69 -2.08 10.75 -17.88
CA GLU A 69 -3.29 11.59 -17.86
C GLU A 69 -4.60 10.94 -17.40
N ILE A 70 -4.67 9.61 -17.21
CA ILE A 70 -5.91 8.98 -16.74
C ILE A 70 -5.59 7.87 -15.74
N ILE A 71 -5.07 8.27 -14.59
CA ILE A 71 -5.17 7.42 -13.40
C ILE A 71 -6.41 7.91 -12.65
N PRO A 72 -7.57 7.23 -12.77
CA PRO A 72 -8.64 7.47 -11.82
C PRO A 72 -8.03 7.26 -10.45
N GLY A 73 -8.07 8.29 -9.60
CA GLY A 73 -7.62 8.15 -8.23
C GLY A 73 -8.36 6.96 -7.59
N PRO A 74 -7.74 6.27 -6.63
CA PRO A 74 -8.43 5.25 -5.87
C PRO A 74 -9.75 5.84 -5.38
N GLU A 75 -10.82 5.03 -5.35
CA GLU A 75 -12.11 5.50 -4.84
C GLU A 75 -11.86 6.16 -3.48
N THR A 76 -11.97 7.49 -3.44
CA THR A 76 -11.42 8.33 -2.36
C THR A 76 -12.12 8.11 -1.02
N SER A 77 -13.16 7.30 -1.00
CA SER A 77 -13.80 6.80 0.20
C SER A 77 -13.19 5.45 0.56
N SER A 78 -12.40 5.41 1.65
CA SER A 78 -12.18 4.16 2.37
C SER A 78 -13.54 3.47 2.51
N PRO A 79 -13.68 2.17 2.21
CA PRO A 79 -14.98 1.48 2.28
C PRO A 79 -15.59 1.40 3.69
N GLY A 80 -15.07 2.17 4.66
CA GLY A 80 -15.41 2.07 6.07
C GLY A 80 -14.89 0.79 6.70
N ILE A 81 -13.88 0.16 6.09
CA ILE A 81 -13.42 -1.17 6.51
C ILE A 81 -12.35 -1.15 7.61
N PHE A 82 -11.71 0.00 7.84
CA PHE A 82 -10.72 0.22 8.90
C PHE A 82 -11.39 0.75 10.18
N THR A 83 -12.37 0.03 10.69
CA THR A 83 -13.10 0.41 11.92
C THR A 83 -12.73 -0.52 13.07
N ARG A 84 -12.91 -0.06 14.30
CA ARG A 84 -12.82 -0.93 15.49
C ARG A 84 -13.75 -2.14 15.33
N ASP A 85 -14.91 -1.92 14.73
CA ASP A 85 -15.89 -2.99 14.58
C ASP A 85 -15.36 -4.15 13.73
N ASN A 86 -14.60 -3.83 12.68
CA ASN A 86 -13.99 -4.79 11.79
C ASN A 86 -12.75 -5.49 12.35
N ILE A 87 -12.31 -5.12 13.57
CA ILE A 87 -11.07 -5.60 14.21
C ILE A 87 -11.37 -6.22 15.59
N LYS A 88 -12.62 -6.57 15.87
CA LYS A 88 -13.08 -7.13 17.17
C LYS A 88 -12.40 -8.44 17.59
N SER A 89 -11.81 -9.17 16.66
CA SER A 89 -11.15 -10.46 16.93
C SER A 89 -9.67 -10.50 16.55
N ALA A 90 -8.92 -9.45 16.87
CA ALA A 90 -7.48 -9.41 16.66
C ALA A 90 -6.72 -10.44 17.54
N GLY A 91 -6.25 -11.52 16.91
CA GLY A 91 -5.20 -12.39 17.46
C GLY A 91 -3.80 -11.84 17.14
N SER A 92 -2.75 -12.48 17.69
CA SER A 92 -1.35 -12.10 17.45
C SER A 92 -0.97 -12.04 15.96
N LEU A 93 -1.59 -12.91 15.14
CA LEU A 93 -1.41 -12.91 13.69
C LEU A 93 -1.88 -11.59 13.05
N ILE A 94 -3.05 -11.08 13.44
CA ILE A 94 -3.61 -9.84 12.90
C ILE A 94 -2.73 -8.65 13.29
N VAL A 95 -2.35 -8.57 14.57
CA VAL A 95 -1.44 -7.52 15.06
C VAL A 95 -0.11 -7.53 14.29
N SER A 96 0.45 -8.72 14.03
CA SER A 96 1.70 -8.87 13.28
C SER A 96 1.55 -8.48 11.82
N ALA A 97 0.47 -8.93 11.15
CA ALA A 97 0.21 -8.60 9.75
C ALA A 97 0.01 -7.08 9.55
N LEU A 98 -0.74 -6.43 10.45
CA LEU A 98 -0.90 -4.97 10.43
C LEU A 98 0.43 -4.25 10.64
N HIS A 99 1.28 -4.73 11.56
CA HIS A 99 2.60 -4.13 11.78
C HIS A 99 3.52 -4.27 10.55
N ILE A 100 3.51 -5.42 9.88
CA ILE A 100 4.27 -5.62 8.64
C ILE A 100 3.74 -4.68 7.55
N GLY A 101 2.42 -4.56 7.39
CA GLY A 101 1.82 -3.60 6.47
C GLY A 101 2.30 -2.16 6.73
N ILE A 102 2.28 -1.69 7.98
CA ILE A 102 2.81 -0.36 8.37
C ILE A 102 4.25 -0.16 7.90
N MET A 103 5.12 -1.16 8.09
CA MET A 103 6.52 -1.07 7.67
C MET A 103 6.64 -1.00 6.14
N MET A 104 5.85 -1.78 5.41
CA MET A 104 5.84 -1.82 3.96
C MET A 104 5.34 -0.49 3.37
N GLU A 105 4.20 0.02 3.84
CA GLU A 105 3.64 1.29 3.38
C GLU A 105 4.58 2.47 3.65
N LYS A 106 5.20 2.49 4.82
CA LYS A 106 6.19 3.53 5.15
C LYS A 106 7.38 3.48 4.20
N ALA A 107 7.90 2.28 3.93
CA ALA A 107 9.01 2.11 3.00
C ALA A 107 8.63 2.49 1.56
N SER A 108 7.42 2.13 1.10
CA SER A 108 6.93 2.49 -0.23
C SER A 108 6.69 4.00 -0.37
N MET A 109 6.07 4.62 0.64
CA MET A 109 5.91 6.08 0.73
C MET A 109 7.25 6.80 0.62
N ASP A 110 8.26 6.40 1.40
CA ASP A 110 9.59 7.01 1.40
C ASP A 110 10.30 6.79 0.07
N TYR A 111 10.18 5.58 -0.49
CA TYR A 111 10.72 5.26 -1.81
C TYR A 111 10.15 6.17 -2.90
N TYR A 112 8.83 6.37 -2.93
CA TYR A 112 8.20 7.22 -3.94
C TYR A 112 8.57 8.69 -3.82
N ARG A 113 8.75 9.21 -2.59
CA ARG A 113 9.28 10.57 -2.39
C ARG A 113 10.68 10.71 -2.98
N GLU A 114 11.53 9.71 -2.77
CA GLU A 114 12.88 9.72 -3.30
C GLU A 114 12.89 9.55 -4.83
N ALA A 115 12.06 8.67 -5.37
CA ALA A 115 11.89 8.45 -6.81
C ALA A 115 11.43 9.74 -7.52
N ALA A 116 10.49 10.48 -6.93
CA ALA A 116 10.02 11.78 -7.42
C ALA A 116 11.14 12.83 -7.50
N GLN A 117 12.12 12.78 -6.60
CA GLN A 117 13.29 13.68 -6.62
C GLN A 117 14.35 13.25 -7.65
N LYS A 118 14.44 11.95 -7.95
CA LYS A 118 15.49 11.38 -8.82
C LYS A 118 15.12 11.39 -10.31
N THR A 119 13.83 11.36 -10.65
CA THR A 119 13.35 11.34 -12.03
C THR A 119 13.51 12.71 -12.71
N GLN A 120 13.81 12.69 -14.01
CA GLN A 120 13.89 13.90 -14.84
C GLN A 120 12.60 14.17 -15.64
N LEU A 121 11.65 13.23 -15.61
CA LEU A 121 10.41 13.30 -16.35
C LEU A 121 9.30 13.91 -15.48
N PRO A 122 8.77 15.11 -15.80
CA PRO A 122 7.75 15.77 -15.01
C PRO A 122 6.50 14.92 -14.76
N GLU A 123 6.02 14.22 -15.78
CA GLU A 123 4.81 13.41 -15.71
C GLU A 123 5.01 12.22 -14.75
N VAL A 124 6.18 11.57 -14.81
CA VAL A 124 6.52 10.45 -13.93
C VAL A 124 6.75 10.92 -12.49
N ARG A 125 7.29 12.12 -12.30
CA ARG A 125 7.41 12.74 -10.98
C ARG A 125 6.04 12.95 -10.33
N ASP A 126 5.07 13.46 -11.07
CA ASP A 126 3.72 13.66 -10.57
C ASP A 126 3.05 12.33 -10.19
N LEU A 127 3.30 11.27 -10.96
CA LEU A 127 2.88 9.91 -10.61
C LEU A 127 3.49 9.46 -9.28
N TYR A 128 4.81 9.58 -9.09
CA TYR A 128 5.45 9.18 -7.84
C TYR A 128 4.95 9.98 -6.63
N LEU A 129 4.70 11.27 -6.79
CA LEU A 129 4.11 12.07 -5.72
C LEU A 129 2.69 11.60 -5.36
N LYS A 130 1.88 11.23 -6.36
CA LYS A 130 0.54 10.64 -6.12
C LYS A 130 0.62 9.30 -5.39
N LEU A 131 1.48 8.38 -5.85
CA LEU A 131 1.70 7.09 -5.20
C LEU A 131 2.14 7.28 -3.75
N SER A 132 3.12 8.17 -3.50
CA SER A 132 3.55 8.51 -2.13
C SER A 132 2.40 9.01 -1.23
N HIS A 133 1.45 9.77 -1.78
CA HIS A 133 0.29 10.22 -1.03
C HIS A 133 -0.67 9.07 -0.72
N TRP A 134 -0.88 8.13 -1.66
CA TRP A 134 -1.71 6.95 -1.43
C TRP A 134 -1.10 6.00 -0.40
N GLU A 135 0.21 5.75 -0.45
CA GLU A 135 0.86 4.91 0.58
C GLU A 135 0.83 5.58 1.96
N LYS A 136 0.84 6.91 2.01
CA LYS A 136 0.62 7.63 3.28
C LYS A 136 -0.80 7.41 3.81
N ASP A 137 -1.80 7.41 2.93
CA ASP A 137 -3.19 7.12 3.32
C ASP A 137 -3.37 5.66 3.76
N HIS A 138 -2.70 4.70 3.10
CA HIS A 138 -2.65 3.30 3.53
C HIS A 138 -2.00 3.16 4.91
N LEU A 139 -0.83 3.77 5.10
CA LEU A 139 -0.11 3.82 6.37
C LEU A 139 -1.01 4.33 7.50
N ASP A 140 -1.68 5.47 7.31
CA ASP A 140 -2.55 6.06 8.35
C ASP A 140 -3.73 5.16 8.73
N ARG A 141 -4.26 4.42 7.76
CA ARG A 141 -5.36 3.46 7.99
C ARG A 141 -4.86 2.23 8.73
N LEU A 142 -3.69 1.72 8.37
CA LEU A 142 -3.06 0.58 9.04
C LEU A 142 -2.62 0.90 10.46
N GLU A 143 -2.06 2.08 10.72
CA GLU A 143 -1.71 2.53 12.08
C GLU A 143 -2.93 2.56 12.99
N LYS A 144 -4.05 3.12 12.51
CA LYS A 144 -5.32 3.12 13.27
C LYS A 144 -5.83 1.70 13.51
N ALA A 145 -5.81 0.85 12.50
CA ALA A 145 -6.21 -0.55 12.63
C ALA A 145 -5.32 -1.32 13.62
N TYR A 146 -4.02 -1.07 13.58
CA TYR A 146 -3.05 -1.66 14.49
C TYR A 146 -3.29 -1.24 15.94
N ASP A 147 -3.55 0.04 16.19
CA ASP A 147 -3.85 0.53 17.53
C ASP A 147 -5.11 -0.15 18.10
N PHE A 148 -6.19 -0.27 17.31
CA PHE A 148 -7.39 -1.02 17.71
C PHE A 148 -7.09 -2.49 17.98
N ALA A 149 -6.39 -3.17 17.07
CA ALA A 149 -6.05 -4.59 17.20
C ALA A 149 -5.22 -4.86 18.46
N ARG A 150 -4.26 -3.97 18.75
CA ARG A 150 -3.33 -4.07 19.86
C ARG A 150 -4.04 -3.85 21.20
N GLU A 151 -4.92 -2.85 21.29
CA GLU A 151 -5.78 -2.62 22.46
C GLU A 151 -6.68 -3.82 22.77
N GLU A 152 -7.39 -4.32 21.76
CA GLU A 152 -8.27 -5.49 21.90
C GLU A 152 -7.49 -6.73 22.34
N TRP A 153 -6.30 -6.93 21.78
CA TRP A 153 -5.42 -8.04 22.14
C TRP A 153 -4.94 -7.94 23.59
N TRP A 154 -4.47 -6.76 24.04
CA TRP A 154 -4.05 -6.57 25.43
C TRP A 154 -5.19 -6.70 26.44
N ALA A 155 -6.37 -6.17 26.12
CA ALA A 155 -7.56 -6.31 26.95
C ALA A 155 -7.92 -7.80 27.16
N LYS A 156 -7.84 -8.63 26.11
CA LYS A 156 -8.09 -10.07 26.19
C LYS A 156 -7.03 -10.84 26.99
N GLN A 157 -5.81 -10.33 27.10
CA GLN A 157 -4.74 -10.94 27.89
C GLN A 157 -4.77 -10.53 29.38
N GLY A 158 -5.72 -9.70 29.80
CA GLY A 158 -5.83 -9.24 31.20
C GLY A 158 -4.79 -8.18 31.60
N PHE A 159 -4.09 -7.58 30.64
CA PHE A 159 -3.13 -6.50 30.86
C PHE A 159 -3.72 -5.20 30.31
N SER A 160 -4.67 -4.61 31.03
CA SER A 160 -5.11 -3.24 30.76
C SER A 160 -4.21 -2.28 31.56
N PRO A 161 -3.54 -1.29 30.93
CA PRO A 161 -2.91 -0.21 31.69
C PRO A 161 -4.03 0.62 32.32
N ALA A 162 -4.07 0.63 33.65
CA ALA A 162 -4.97 1.49 34.43
C ALA A 162 -4.62 2.98 34.26
#